data_AF-A0A3A0C283-F1
#
_entry.id   AF-A0A3A0C283-F1
#
_cell.length_a   1.000
_cell.length_b   1.000
_cell.length_c   1.000
_cell.angle_alpha   90.00
_cell.angle_beta   90.00
_cell.angle_gamma   90.00
#
_symmetry.space_group_name_H-M   'P 1'
#
loop_
_entity.id
_entity.type
_entity.pdbx_description
1 polymer ?
#
loop_
_entity_poly.entity_id
_entity_poly.type
_entity_poly.pdbx_seq_one_letter_code
_entity_poly.pdbx_strand_id
1 'polypeptide(L)'
;MDPTLCRSLVLTFLLVIVSQFGCAAPPPPRTLYQDPITAIRLYKDDHSNTGHDHPAHVSPEQMTRVLGGLRVVPRTGFIGSLITGQAQANPAFSSAEIQALAPKLSRALTEAKPDELVTFYRRFSDAGVGLAITSGGLFAQGDYLIVILANDRTLPTDGMNQNMVTDFDPIDSPLVPISRTSFRVEFASPSAVVPAEKRPSWPYIDEGRILTIDLQRLASEPKPSPVPPAP
;
A
#
# COMPACT_ATOMS: atom_id res chain seq x y z
N MET A 1 -20.99 -25.49 58.65
CA MET A 1 -20.81 -25.04 57.24
C MET A 1 -20.00 -26.12 56.54
N ASP A 2 -20.58 -26.75 55.53
CA ASP A 2 -19.98 -27.94 54.90
C ASP A 2 -18.75 -27.55 54.04
N PRO A 3 -17.55 -28.10 54.31
CA PRO A 3 -16.33 -27.75 53.58
C PRO A 3 -16.35 -28.23 52.11
N THR A 4 -17.22 -29.17 51.77
CA THR A 4 -17.45 -29.70 50.42
C THR A 4 -18.22 -28.71 49.54
N LEU A 5 -19.19 -27.98 50.12
CA LEU A 5 -19.97 -26.96 49.43
C LEU A 5 -19.10 -25.76 49.03
N CYS A 6 -18.16 -25.37 49.91
CA CYS A 6 -17.22 -24.28 49.67
C CYS A 6 -16.21 -24.62 48.55
N ARG A 7 -15.68 -25.85 48.52
CA ARG A 7 -14.79 -26.30 47.43
C ARG A 7 -15.50 -26.37 46.09
N SER A 8 -16.77 -26.81 46.06
CA SER A 8 -17.56 -26.86 44.82
C SER A 8 -17.87 -25.46 44.26
N LEU A 9 -18.21 -24.50 45.14
CA LEU A 9 -18.45 -23.11 44.75
C LEU A 9 -17.17 -22.43 44.22
N VAL A 10 -16.03 -22.66 44.85
CA VAL A 10 -14.73 -22.11 44.40
C VAL A 10 -14.30 -22.69 43.05
N LEU A 11 -14.49 -23.99 42.84
CA LEU A 11 -14.16 -24.66 41.57
C LEU A 11 -15.05 -24.15 40.41
N THR A 12 -16.34 -23.96 40.68
CA THR A 12 -17.29 -23.44 39.69
C THR A 12 -16.99 -21.98 39.34
N PHE A 13 -16.60 -21.17 40.33
CA PHE A 13 -16.21 -19.77 40.12
C PHE A 13 -14.91 -19.64 39.31
N LEU A 14 -13.93 -20.53 39.54
CA LEU A 14 -12.70 -20.60 38.75
C LEU A 14 -12.94 -21.02 37.30
N LEU A 15 -13.89 -21.93 37.04
CA LEU A 15 -14.20 -22.40 35.69
C LEU A 15 -14.87 -21.29 34.83
N VAL A 16 -15.66 -20.41 35.46
CA VAL A 16 -16.35 -19.28 34.78
C VAL A 16 -15.39 -18.13 34.44
N ILE A 17 -14.29 -17.97 35.17
CA ILE A 17 -13.28 -16.92 34.89
C ILE A 17 -12.43 -17.29 33.65
N VAL A 18 -12.21 -18.59 33.39
CA VAL A 18 -11.35 -19.04 32.28
C VAL A 18 -12.06 -18.92 30.91
N SER A 19 -13.39 -18.85 30.87
CA SER A 19 -14.17 -18.77 29.62
C SER A 19 -14.23 -17.38 28.97
N GLN A 20 -13.49 -16.38 29.45
CA GLN A 20 -13.56 -15.01 28.91
C GLN A 20 -12.42 -14.63 27.93
N PHE A 21 -11.53 -15.55 27.58
CA PHE A 21 -10.60 -15.33 26.48
C PHE A 21 -11.26 -15.65 25.13
N GLY A 22 -12.26 -14.85 24.76
CA GLY A 22 -12.74 -14.80 23.39
C GLY A 22 -11.67 -14.12 22.53
N CYS A 23 -11.15 -14.82 21.51
CA CYS A 23 -10.34 -14.18 20.49
C CYS A 23 -11.20 -13.13 19.77
N ALA A 24 -11.06 -11.86 20.17
CA ALA A 24 -11.60 -10.75 19.40
C ALA A 24 -10.80 -10.68 18.10
N ALA A 25 -11.43 -11.05 16.98
CA ALA A 25 -10.87 -10.77 15.66
C ALA A 25 -10.71 -9.25 15.52
N PRO A 26 -9.61 -8.76 14.92
CA PRO A 26 -9.45 -7.34 14.67
C PRO A 26 -10.62 -6.82 13.83
N PRO A 27 -11.07 -5.58 14.07
CA PRO A 27 -12.17 -5.01 13.29
C PRO A 27 -11.80 -4.96 11.81
N PRO A 28 -12.77 -5.14 10.90
CA PRO A 28 -12.51 -5.03 9.47
C PRO A 28 -12.04 -3.62 9.11
N PRO A 29 -11.26 -3.47 8.03
CA PRO A 29 -10.77 -2.18 7.58
C PRO A 29 -11.93 -1.26 7.19
N ARG A 30 -11.79 0.04 7.47
CA ARG A 30 -12.77 1.07 7.13
C ARG A 30 -12.75 1.32 5.63
N THR A 31 -13.85 1.06 4.93
CA THR A 31 -13.94 1.30 3.48
C THR A 31 -14.41 2.73 3.19
N LEU A 32 -13.62 3.49 2.45
CA LEU A 32 -13.97 4.86 2.03
C LEU A 32 -14.48 4.92 0.59
N TYR A 33 -14.01 4.01 -0.25
CA TYR A 33 -14.47 3.89 -1.62
C TYR A 33 -14.35 2.44 -2.09
N GLN A 34 -15.39 1.97 -2.78
CA GLN A 34 -15.33 0.68 -3.45
C GLN A 34 -16.23 0.71 -4.69
N ASP A 35 -15.68 0.25 -5.80
CA ASP A 35 -16.38 -0.05 -7.03
C ASP A 35 -15.96 -1.46 -7.52
N PRO A 36 -16.47 -1.96 -8.66
CA PRO A 36 -16.12 -3.30 -9.13
C PRO A 36 -14.64 -3.53 -9.41
N ILE A 37 -13.82 -2.50 -9.61
CA ILE A 37 -12.39 -2.62 -9.96
C ILE A 37 -11.45 -1.92 -8.99
N THR A 38 -11.94 -1.11 -8.06
CA THR A 38 -11.15 -0.26 -7.17
C THR A 38 -11.68 -0.36 -5.75
N ALA A 39 -10.78 -0.50 -4.77
CA ALA A 39 -11.08 -0.34 -3.36
C ALA A 39 -10.05 0.59 -2.71
N ILE A 40 -10.52 1.51 -1.86
CA ILE A 40 -9.70 2.35 -1.00
C ILE A 40 -10.21 2.18 0.43
N ARG A 41 -9.32 1.71 1.29
CA ARG A 41 -9.64 1.32 2.66
C ARG A 41 -8.59 1.86 3.63
N LEU A 42 -8.99 2.09 4.86
CA LEU A 42 -8.15 2.44 5.99
C LEU A 42 -7.88 1.17 6.79
N TYR A 43 -6.63 0.74 6.80
CA TYR A 43 -6.18 -0.44 7.54
C TYR A 43 -5.50 0.01 8.82
N LYS A 44 -5.81 -0.65 9.93
CA LYS A 44 -5.02 -0.49 11.14
C LYS A 44 -3.58 -0.96 10.86
N ASP A 45 -2.61 -0.12 11.15
CA ASP A 45 -1.20 -0.44 11.04
C ASP A 45 -0.64 -0.85 12.41
N ASP A 46 -0.53 -2.15 12.64
CA ASP A 46 0.06 -2.69 13.87
C ASP A 46 1.58 -2.45 13.93
N HIS A 47 2.22 -1.98 12.85
CA HIS A 47 3.63 -1.59 12.82
C HIS A 47 3.86 -0.13 13.20
N SER A 48 2.78 0.65 13.36
CA SER A 48 2.85 2.07 13.68
C SER A 48 3.17 2.27 15.17
N ASN A 49 4.45 2.22 15.53
CA ASN A 49 4.90 2.34 16.93
C ASN A 49 4.42 3.63 17.61
N THR A 50 4.45 4.76 16.89
CA THR A 50 4.08 6.09 17.41
C THR A 50 2.82 6.67 16.76
N GLY A 51 2.18 5.94 15.85
CA GLY A 51 1.19 6.51 14.94
C GLY A 51 1.84 7.16 13.72
N HIS A 52 1.08 7.23 12.64
CA HIS A 52 1.31 8.08 11.48
C HIS A 52 0.80 9.50 11.75
N ASP A 53 1.30 10.47 10.99
CA ASP A 53 0.85 11.87 11.09
C ASP A 53 -0.46 12.08 10.33
N HIS A 54 -1.50 11.39 10.80
CA HIS A 54 -2.86 11.45 10.30
C HIS A 54 -3.81 12.12 11.30
N PRO A 55 -4.85 12.84 10.83
CA PRO A 55 -5.19 13.07 9.42
C PRO A 55 -4.19 13.99 8.72
N ALA A 56 -3.90 13.69 7.45
CA ALA A 56 -2.92 14.43 6.64
C ALA A 56 -3.59 15.14 5.47
N HIS A 57 -3.24 16.41 5.26
CA HIS A 57 -3.71 17.20 4.13
C HIS A 57 -2.71 17.13 2.97
N VAL A 58 -2.95 16.21 2.03
CA VAL A 58 -2.29 16.18 0.72
C VAL A 58 -3.33 16.52 -0.33
N SER A 59 -3.19 17.66 -1.01
CA SER A 59 -4.18 18.09 -2.01
C SER A 59 -4.30 17.09 -3.17
N PRO A 60 -5.46 17.02 -3.86
CA PRO A 60 -5.60 16.21 -5.07
C PRO A 60 -4.56 16.53 -6.14
N GLU A 61 -4.13 17.79 -6.24
CA GLU A 61 -3.09 18.25 -7.16
C GLU A 61 -1.71 17.71 -6.76
N GLN A 62 -1.35 17.78 -5.47
CA GLN A 62 -0.12 17.16 -4.98
C GLN A 62 -0.16 15.64 -5.16
N MET A 63 -1.27 14.99 -4.85
CA MET A 63 -1.44 13.55 -5.06
C MET A 63 -1.36 13.17 -6.53
N THR A 64 -1.84 14.02 -7.45
CA THR A 64 -1.66 13.84 -8.89
C THR A 64 -0.18 13.86 -9.28
N ARG A 65 0.62 14.76 -8.71
CA ARG A 65 2.08 14.80 -8.93
C ARG A 65 2.79 13.58 -8.33
N VAL A 66 2.38 13.15 -7.14
CA VAL A 66 2.88 11.91 -6.51
C VAL A 66 2.60 10.72 -7.43
N LEU A 67 1.35 10.44 -7.77
CA LEU A 67 1.03 9.26 -8.59
C LEU A 67 1.66 9.33 -9.99
N GLY A 68 1.68 10.51 -10.61
CA GLY A 68 2.32 10.72 -11.92
C GLY A 68 3.84 10.63 -11.92
N GLY A 69 4.48 10.78 -10.76
CA GLY A 69 5.91 10.63 -10.59
C GLY A 69 6.35 9.18 -10.34
N LEU A 70 5.45 8.29 -9.93
CA LEU A 70 5.80 6.90 -9.62
C LEU A 70 6.24 6.13 -10.87
N ARG A 71 7.42 5.53 -10.78
CA ARG A 71 8.00 4.68 -11.82
C ARG A 71 8.25 3.28 -11.30
N VAL A 72 8.05 2.30 -12.16
CA VAL A 72 8.32 0.89 -11.89
C VAL A 72 9.48 0.45 -12.76
N VAL A 73 10.49 -0.13 -12.13
CA VAL A 73 11.64 -0.71 -12.82
C VAL A 73 11.65 -2.22 -12.58
N PRO A 74 11.44 -3.03 -13.64
CA PRO A 74 11.51 -4.48 -13.53
C PRO A 74 12.88 -4.93 -13.00
N ARG A 75 12.89 -5.88 -12.07
CA ARG A 75 14.12 -6.50 -11.54
C ARG A 75 14.58 -7.69 -12.38
N THR A 76 13.67 -8.38 -13.06
CA THR A 76 13.97 -9.52 -13.94
C THR A 76 13.56 -9.21 -15.38
N GLY A 77 14.54 -9.11 -16.28
CA GLY A 77 14.37 -8.79 -17.71
C GLY A 77 15.69 -8.51 -18.45
N PHE A 78 16.83 -8.93 -17.89
CA PHE A 78 18.17 -8.64 -18.42
C PHE A 78 18.41 -9.18 -19.84
N ILE A 79 17.64 -10.16 -20.30
CA ILE A 79 17.82 -10.75 -21.64
C ILE A 79 17.29 -9.80 -22.74
N GLY A 80 16.25 -9.00 -22.48
CA GLY A 80 15.77 -7.97 -23.41
C GLY A 80 16.53 -6.63 -23.30
N SER A 81 17.00 -6.29 -22.09
CA SER A 81 17.68 -5.02 -21.81
C SER A 81 19.07 -4.90 -22.46
N LEU A 82 19.70 -6.01 -22.87
CA LEU A 82 20.99 -5.98 -23.57
C LEU A 82 20.86 -5.45 -25.01
N ILE A 83 19.65 -5.41 -25.57
CA ILE A 83 19.40 -4.95 -26.94
C ILE A 83 19.00 -3.46 -26.97
N THR A 84 18.38 -2.94 -25.90
CA THR A 84 17.86 -1.56 -25.84
C THR A 84 18.61 -0.62 -24.91
N GLY A 85 19.44 -1.13 -23.99
CA GLY A 85 20.15 -0.31 -23.01
C GLY A 85 19.22 0.27 -21.93
N GLN A 86 19.39 -0.19 -20.69
CA GLN A 86 18.62 0.15 -19.47
C GLN A 86 17.23 -0.52 -19.37
N ALA A 87 16.96 -1.08 -18.18
CA ALA A 87 15.60 -1.46 -17.78
C ALA A 87 14.74 -0.19 -17.75
N GLN A 88 13.78 -0.09 -18.69
CA GLN A 88 12.98 1.11 -18.87
C GLN A 88 12.07 1.33 -17.65
N ALA A 89 12.21 2.49 -17.02
CA ALA A 89 11.36 2.90 -15.90
C ALA A 89 9.97 3.32 -16.43
N ASN A 90 8.96 2.48 -16.20
CA ASN A 90 7.61 2.70 -16.71
C ASN A 90 6.76 3.48 -15.70
N PRO A 91 5.83 4.36 -16.12
CA PRO A 91 4.87 4.94 -15.19
C PRO A 91 4.03 3.85 -14.51
N ALA A 92 3.90 3.91 -13.18
CA ALA A 92 3.06 2.97 -12.43
C ALA A 92 1.56 3.13 -12.76
N PHE A 93 1.15 4.38 -12.97
CA PHE A 93 -0.23 4.76 -13.25
C PHE A 93 -0.33 5.55 -14.56
N SER A 94 -1.35 5.25 -15.35
CA SER A 94 -1.76 6.06 -16.50
C SER A 94 -2.53 7.30 -16.04
N SER A 95 -2.66 8.29 -16.92
CA SER A 95 -3.35 9.55 -16.61
C SER A 95 -4.79 9.38 -16.13
N ALA A 96 -5.54 8.43 -16.73
CA ALA A 96 -6.92 8.14 -16.32
C ALA A 96 -7.00 7.59 -14.89
N GLU A 97 -6.01 6.76 -14.52
CA GLU A 97 -5.93 6.16 -13.20
C GLU A 97 -5.54 7.20 -12.15
N ILE A 98 -4.60 8.08 -12.49
CA ILE A 98 -4.22 9.20 -11.63
C ILE A 98 -5.43 10.09 -11.36
N GLN A 99 -6.19 10.47 -12.39
CA GLN A 99 -7.40 11.28 -12.24
C GLN A 99 -8.47 10.58 -11.38
N ALA A 100 -8.60 9.26 -11.50
CA ALA A 100 -9.56 8.48 -10.72
C ALA A 100 -9.13 8.33 -9.24
N LEU A 101 -7.84 8.10 -8.98
CA LEU A 101 -7.29 7.77 -7.67
C LEU A 101 -6.94 8.99 -6.83
N ALA A 102 -6.30 10.00 -7.40
CA ALA A 102 -5.75 11.14 -6.67
C ALA A 102 -6.76 11.81 -5.70
N PRO A 103 -7.98 12.19 -6.10
CA PRO A 103 -8.93 12.81 -5.19
C PRO A 103 -9.40 11.86 -4.08
N LYS A 104 -9.47 10.55 -4.34
CA LYS A 104 -9.93 9.57 -3.36
C LYS A 104 -8.87 9.25 -2.31
N LEU A 105 -7.60 9.15 -2.73
CA LEU A 105 -6.47 8.93 -1.82
C LEU A 105 -6.19 10.18 -0.98
N SER A 106 -6.30 11.37 -1.59
CA SER A 106 -6.25 12.65 -0.87
C SER A 106 -7.32 12.71 0.24
N ARG A 107 -8.58 12.38 -0.08
CA ARG A 107 -9.64 12.29 0.93
C ARG A 107 -9.35 11.24 1.99
N ALA A 108 -8.84 10.07 1.59
CA ALA A 108 -8.54 9.00 2.54
C ALA A 108 -7.49 9.40 3.57
N LEU A 109 -6.45 10.13 3.16
CA LEU A 109 -5.44 10.69 4.07
C LEU A 109 -6.03 11.66 5.10
N THR A 110 -7.07 12.42 4.73
CA THR A 110 -7.75 13.35 5.66
C THR A 110 -8.71 12.65 6.63
N GLU A 111 -9.09 11.40 6.34
CA GLU A 111 -9.99 10.60 7.18
C GLU A 111 -9.27 9.50 7.98
N ALA A 112 -8.01 9.22 7.64
CA ALA A 112 -7.18 8.26 8.35
C ALA A 112 -6.92 8.72 9.79
N LYS A 113 -6.87 7.75 10.70
CA LYS A 113 -6.43 7.94 12.09
C LYS A 113 -4.92 7.70 12.21
N PRO A 114 -4.27 8.14 13.30
CA PRO A 114 -2.86 7.88 13.52
C PRO A 114 -2.47 6.40 13.48
N ASP A 115 -3.35 5.49 13.90
CA ASP A 115 -3.12 4.04 13.88
C ASP A 115 -3.55 3.38 12.56
N GLU A 116 -3.93 4.16 11.54
CA GLU A 116 -4.40 3.66 10.25
C GLU A 116 -3.49 4.12 9.11
N LEU A 117 -3.24 3.26 8.13
CA LEU A 117 -2.69 3.67 6.82
C LEU A 117 -3.77 3.56 5.74
N VAL A 118 -3.63 4.35 4.68
CA VAL A 118 -4.49 4.28 3.51
C VAL A 118 -4.00 3.17 2.59
N THR A 119 -4.87 2.26 2.20
CA THR A 119 -4.59 1.24 1.19
C THR A 119 -5.37 1.50 -0.08
N PHE A 120 -4.81 1.05 -1.20
CA PHE A 120 -5.51 0.99 -2.47
C PHE A 120 -5.34 -0.39 -3.10
N TYR A 121 -6.39 -0.82 -3.77
CA TYR A 121 -6.41 -2.00 -4.62
C TYR A 121 -7.12 -1.66 -5.91
N ARG A 122 -6.54 -2.06 -7.04
CA ARG A 122 -7.20 -2.01 -8.34
C ARG A 122 -6.95 -3.28 -9.13
N ARG A 123 -7.99 -3.76 -9.80
CA ARG A 123 -7.88 -4.82 -10.79
C ARG A 123 -8.10 -4.29 -12.21
N PHE A 124 -7.37 -4.88 -13.13
CA PHE A 124 -7.45 -4.65 -14.56
C PHE A 124 -7.81 -5.96 -15.21
N SER A 125 -8.69 -5.91 -16.19
CA SER A 125 -8.95 -7.05 -17.06
C SER A 125 -8.78 -6.57 -18.48
N ASP A 126 -7.82 -7.14 -19.18
CA ASP A 126 -7.66 -6.97 -20.62
C ASP A 126 -7.73 -8.35 -21.29
N ALA A 127 -8.35 -8.42 -22.46
CA ALA A 127 -8.60 -9.66 -23.19
C ALA A 127 -7.30 -10.41 -23.55
N GLY A 128 -6.18 -9.69 -23.71
CA GLY A 128 -4.88 -10.28 -24.03
C GLY A 128 -4.00 -10.64 -22.82
N VAL A 129 -4.20 -9.99 -21.68
CA VAL A 129 -3.33 -10.10 -20.49
C VAL A 129 -4.00 -10.86 -19.34
N GLY A 130 -5.33 -10.94 -19.33
CA GLY A 130 -6.09 -11.48 -18.22
C GLY A 130 -6.23 -10.49 -17.06
N LEU A 131 -6.50 -11.02 -15.87
CA LEU A 131 -6.67 -10.25 -14.64
C LEU A 131 -5.29 -9.83 -14.09
N ALA A 132 -5.05 -8.53 -13.97
CA ALA A 132 -3.85 -7.98 -13.34
C ALA A 132 -4.22 -7.08 -12.15
N ILE A 133 -3.33 -7.00 -11.16
CA ILE A 133 -3.59 -6.30 -9.90
C ILE A 133 -2.54 -5.20 -9.69
N THR A 134 -3.00 -4.05 -9.21
CA THR A 134 -2.15 -2.97 -8.70
C THR A 134 -2.65 -2.59 -7.31
N SER A 135 -1.78 -2.70 -6.31
CA SER A 135 -2.17 -2.48 -4.93
C SER A 135 -1.01 -1.97 -4.09
N GLY A 136 -1.35 -1.36 -2.97
CA GLY A 136 -0.36 -0.78 -2.08
C GLY A 136 -1.00 0.05 -0.99
N GLY A 137 -0.22 0.96 -0.43
CA GLY A 137 -0.69 1.87 0.60
C GLY A 137 0.16 3.12 0.71
N LEU A 138 -0.31 4.04 1.55
CA LEU A 138 0.29 5.32 1.79
C LEU A 138 -0.07 5.84 3.17
N PHE A 139 0.89 6.51 3.80
CA PHE A 139 0.73 7.17 5.08
C PHE A 139 1.67 8.38 5.17
N ALA A 140 1.38 9.29 6.09
CA ALA A 140 2.13 10.53 6.26
C ALA A 140 3.04 10.46 7.48
N GLN A 141 4.20 11.09 7.39
CA GLN A 141 5.11 11.31 8.51
C GLN A 141 5.92 12.60 8.32
N GLY A 142 5.67 13.60 9.15
CA GLY A 142 6.15 14.97 8.99
C GLY A 142 5.70 15.55 7.65
N ASP A 143 6.66 16.14 6.92
CA ASP A 143 6.46 16.64 5.55
C ASP A 143 6.55 15.53 4.48
N TYR A 144 6.61 14.26 4.88
CA TYR A 144 6.82 13.14 3.99
C TYR A 144 5.54 12.34 3.76
N LEU A 145 5.34 11.94 2.51
CA LEU A 145 4.39 10.91 2.14
C LEU A 145 5.16 9.63 1.85
N ILE A 146 4.88 8.58 2.61
CA ILE A 146 5.42 7.25 2.36
C ILE A 146 4.42 6.54 1.45
N VAL A 147 4.91 5.98 0.35
CA VAL A 147 4.13 5.24 -0.64
C VAL A 147 4.71 3.85 -0.79
N ILE A 148 3.86 2.84 -0.67
CA ILE A 148 4.17 1.43 -0.86
C ILE A 148 3.44 0.96 -2.11
N LEU A 149 4.17 0.40 -3.08
CA LEU A 149 3.58 -0.28 -4.24
C LEU A 149 3.82 -1.78 -4.10
N ALA A 150 2.85 -2.49 -3.54
CA ALA A 150 2.95 -3.93 -3.28
C ALA A 150 2.83 -4.75 -4.56
N ASN A 151 1.92 -4.36 -5.46
CA ASN A 151 1.70 -5.00 -6.74
C ASN A 151 1.59 -3.93 -7.82
N ASP A 152 2.23 -4.15 -8.96
CA ASP A 152 2.10 -3.34 -10.17
C ASP A 152 1.83 -4.28 -11.35
N ARG A 153 0.66 -4.10 -11.98
CA ARG A 153 0.15 -4.97 -13.06
C ARG A 153 0.43 -6.46 -12.86
N THR A 154 0.41 -6.94 -11.61
CA THR A 154 0.88 -8.28 -11.26
C THR A 154 -0.23 -9.28 -11.49
N LEU A 155 0.06 -10.38 -12.18
CA LEU A 155 -0.91 -11.44 -12.43
C LEU A 155 -1.01 -12.35 -11.20
N PRO A 156 -2.21 -12.84 -10.83
CA PRO A 156 -2.33 -13.84 -9.77
C PRO A 156 -1.43 -15.08 -9.98
N THR A 157 -1.21 -15.47 -11.24
CA THR A 157 -0.34 -16.59 -11.61
C THR A 157 1.14 -16.34 -11.34
N ASP A 158 1.58 -15.08 -11.17
CA ASP A 158 2.99 -14.77 -10.91
C ASP A 158 3.45 -15.29 -9.54
N GLY A 159 2.53 -15.36 -8.56
CA GLY A 159 2.81 -15.96 -7.25
C GLY A 159 3.03 -17.47 -7.35
N MET A 160 2.23 -18.15 -8.17
CA MET A 160 2.35 -19.60 -8.40
C MET A 160 3.71 -19.96 -9.00
N ASN A 161 4.21 -19.14 -9.94
CA ASN A 161 5.53 -19.32 -10.56
C ASN A 161 6.70 -19.18 -9.56
N GLN A 162 6.46 -18.57 -8.39
CA GLN A 162 7.43 -18.42 -7.31
C GLN A 162 7.22 -19.44 -6.18
N ASN A 163 6.49 -20.53 -6.44
CA ASN A 163 6.09 -21.53 -5.44
C ASN A 163 5.37 -20.90 -4.23
N MET A 164 4.68 -19.77 -4.42
CA MET A 164 3.84 -19.18 -3.40
C MET A 164 2.43 -19.75 -3.54
N VAL A 165 1.96 -20.43 -2.50
CA VAL A 165 0.53 -20.74 -2.34
C VAL A 165 -0.14 -19.45 -1.86
N THR A 166 -0.94 -18.84 -2.72
CA THR A 166 -1.65 -17.59 -2.38
C THR A 166 -2.98 -17.93 -1.72
N ASP A 167 -2.96 -18.12 -0.41
CA ASP A 167 -4.18 -18.29 0.42
C ASP A 167 -4.83 -16.94 0.80
N PHE A 168 -4.42 -15.83 0.16
CA PHE A 168 -4.92 -14.49 0.45
C PHE A 168 -5.58 -13.87 -0.78
N ASP A 169 -6.66 -13.12 -0.56
CA ASP A 169 -7.22 -12.22 -1.58
C ASP A 169 -6.47 -10.87 -1.52
N PRO A 170 -5.83 -10.42 -2.61
CA PRO A 170 -5.12 -9.15 -2.62
C PRO A 170 -6.00 -7.92 -2.35
N ILE A 171 -7.34 -8.00 -2.42
CA ILE A 171 -8.22 -6.92 -1.96
C ILE A 171 -8.24 -6.78 -0.43
N ASP A 172 -8.10 -7.90 0.28
CA ASP A 172 -8.10 -7.98 1.74
C ASP A 172 -6.68 -7.96 2.32
N SER A 173 -5.67 -8.05 1.45
CA SER A 173 -4.25 -7.94 1.81
C SER A 173 -3.49 -7.11 0.77
N PRO A 174 -3.86 -5.82 0.56
CA PRO A 174 -3.34 -5.00 -0.54
C PRO A 174 -1.85 -4.66 -0.43
N LEU A 175 -1.27 -4.83 0.76
CA LEU A 175 0.16 -4.67 1.02
C LEU A 175 0.97 -5.95 0.85
N VAL A 176 0.33 -7.10 0.62
CA VAL A 176 1.06 -8.36 0.41
C VAL A 176 1.42 -8.48 -1.08
N PRO A 177 2.73 -8.57 -1.42
CA PRO A 177 3.13 -8.75 -2.81
C PRO A 177 2.80 -10.17 -3.29
N ILE A 178 2.15 -10.27 -4.44
CA ILE A 178 1.87 -11.54 -5.13
C ILE A 178 3.18 -12.14 -5.66
N SER A 179 4.05 -11.29 -6.23
CA SER A 179 5.42 -11.64 -6.60
C SER A 179 6.41 -10.83 -5.79
N ARG A 180 7.36 -11.48 -5.11
CA ARG A 180 8.27 -10.84 -4.14
C ARG A 180 9.38 -10.02 -4.78
N THR A 181 9.81 -10.37 -5.99
CA THR A 181 11.06 -9.85 -6.58
C THR A 181 10.90 -9.29 -7.99
N SER A 182 9.69 -9.01 -8.44
CA SER A 182 9.41 -8.60 -9.83
C SER A 182 9.90 -7.20 -10.18
N PHE A 183 9.82 -6.22 -9.27
CA PHE A 183 10.17 -4.83 -9.56
C PHE A 183 10.68 -4.05 -8.35
N ARG A 184 11.22 -2.86 -8.60
CA ARG A 184 11.42 -1.78 -7.62
C ARG A 184 10.70 -0.53 -8.09
N VAL A 185 10.48 0.40 -7.18
CA VAL A 185 9.84 1.68 -7.45
C VAL A 185 10.90 2.79 -7.44
N GLU A 186 10.79 3.69 -8.41
CA GLU A 186 11.58 4.91 -8.51
C GLU A 186 10.64 6.11 -8.66
N PHE A 187 11.17 7.32 -8.55
CA PHE A 187 10.39 8.53 -8.71
C PHE A 187 10.99 9.39 -9.81
N ALA A 188 10.13 9.95 -10.66
CA ALA A 188 10.52 10.77 -11.80
C ALA A 188 11.28 12.04 -11.39
N SER A 189 11.10 12.50 -10.15
CA SER A 189 11.85 13.61 -9.58
C SER A 189 12.75 13.17 -8.43
N PRO A 190 14.02 12.77 -8.69
CA PRO A 190 14.92 12.28 -7.65
C PRO A 190 15.14 13.29 -6.51
N SER A 191 15.04 14.60 -6.77
CA SER A 191 15.17 15.66 -5.76
C SER A 191 14.08 15.63 -4.68
N ALA A 192 12.89 15.11 -5.02
CA ALA A 192 11.79 14.96 -4.08
C ALA A 192 11.85 13.66 -3.26
N VAL A 193 12.77 12.74 -3.57
CA VAL A 193 12.90 11.47 -2.84
C VAL A 193 13.83 11.64 -1.65
N VAL A 194 13.36 11.20 -0.47
CA VAL A 194 14.20 11.18 0.73
C VAL A 194 15.23 10.05 0.62
N PRO A 195 16.53 10.33 0.82
CA PRO A 195 17.58 9.31 0.85
C PRO A 195 17.32 8.23 1.89
N ALA A 196 17.68 6.98 1.58
CA ALA A 196 17.35 5.80 2.39
C ALA A 196 17.73 5.96 3.87
N GLU A 197 18.90 6.53 4.14
CA GLU A 197 19.43 6.75 5.48
C GLU A 197 18.65 7.79 6.32
N LYS A 198 17.78 8.58 5.69
CA LYS A 198 16.93 9.59 6.34
C LYS A 198 15.45 9.21 6.33
N ARG A 199 15.08 8.07 5.75
CA ARG A 199 13.67 7.65 5.68
C ARG A 199 13.20 7.24 7.07
N PRO A 200 11.95 7.57 7.43
CA PRO A 200 11.34 6.94 8.58
C PRO A 200 11.34 5.41 8.42
N SER A 201 11.71 4.70 9.48
CA SER A 201 11.72 3.24 9.49
C SER A 201 10.28 2.72 9.56
N TRP A 202 9.87 1.97 8.55
CA TRP A 202 8.61 1.23 8.54
C TRP A 202 8.87 -0.18 7.98
N PRO A 203 8.57 -1.26 8.73
CA PRO A 203 8.97 -2.60 8.33
C PRO A 203 8.13 -3.09 7.15
N TYR A 204 8.79 -3.43 6.06
CA TYR A 204 8.15 -4.03 4.89
C TYR A 204 9.01 -5.10 4.26
N ILE A 205 8.37 -6.04 3.57
CA ILE A 205 9.03 -7.21 3.00
C ILE A 205 10.07 -6.86 1.91
N ASP A 206 9.88 -5.75 1.19
CA ASP A 206 10.82 -5.29 0.15
C ASP A 206 10.93 -3.75 0.17
N GLU A 207 12.02 -3.23 0.73
CA GLU A 207 12.29 -1.78 0.79
C GLU A 207 12.35 -1.11 -0.59
N GLY A 208 12.67 -1.87 -1.65
CA GLY A 208 12.66 -1.34 -3.01
C GLY A 208 11.27 -1.02 -3.54
N ARG A 209 10.20 -1.32 -2.79
CA ARG A 209 8.81 -0.96 -3.11
C ARG A 209 8.28 0.20 -2.30
N ILE A 210 9.12 0.80 -1.46
CA ILE A 210 8.78 1.97 -0.65
C ILE A 210 9.46 3.20 -1.25
N LEU A 211 8.70 4.28 -1.39
CA LEU A 211 9.22 5.62 -1.60
C LEU A 211 8.79 6.53 -0.48
N THR A 212 9.72 7.32 0.03
CA THR A 212 9.44 8.44 0.92
C THR A 212 9.61 9.72 0.12
N ILE A 213 8.51 10.43 -0.09
CA ILE A 213 8.44 11.63 -0.94
C ILE A 213 8.33 12.86 -0.06
N ASP A 214 9.22 13.81 -0.25
CA ASP A 214 9.18 15.13 0.37
C ASP A 214 8.17 16.02 -0.37
N LEU A 215 7.03 16.28 0.28
CA LEU A 215 5.92 17.01 -0.33
C LEU A 215 6.24 18.49 -0.55
N GLN A 216 7.10 19.08 0.28
CA GLN A 216 7.52 20.48 0.16
C GLN A 216 8.47 20.66 -1.03
N ARG A 217 9.43 19.75 -1.17
CA ARG A 217 10.32 19.73 -2.34
C ARG A 217 9.55 19.50 -3.63
N LEU A 218 8.63 18.52 -3.65
CA LEU A 218 7.79 18.25 -4.82
C LEU A 218 6.91 19.46 -5.20
N ALA A 219 6.38 20.19 -4.21
CA ALA A 219 5.57 21.38 -4.45
C ALA A 219 6.39 22.52 -5.08
N SER A 220 7.66 22.64 -4.71
CA SER A 220 8.57 23.69 -5.20
C SER A 220 9.03 23.47 -6.65
N GLU A 221 8.88 22.25 -7.18
CA GLU A 221 9.31 21.93 -8.53
C GLU A 221 8.34 22.49 -9.59
N PRO A 222 8.85 22.90 -10.77
CA PRO A 222 8.02 23.32 -11.88
C PRO A 222 7.01 22.23 -12.25
N LYS A 223 5.76 22.62 -12.50
CA LYS A 223 4.74 21.68 -12.96
C LYS A 223 5.22 21.01 -14.25
N PRO A 224 5.11 19.68 -14.40
CA PRO A 224 5.48 19.01 -15.65
C PRO A 224 4.72 19.63 -16.81
N SER A 225 5.44 19.98 -17.89
CA SER A 225 4.80 20.49 -19.10
C SER A 225 3.89 19.41 -19.70
N PRO A 226 2.70 19.76 -20.24
CA PRO A 226 1.88 18.79 -20.96
C PRO A 226 2.70 18.25 -22.13
N VAL A 227 2.93 16.93 -22.15
CA VAL A 227 3.51 16.27 -23.33
C VAL A 227 2.43 16.36 -24.43
N PRO A 228 2.72 16.96 -25.60
CA PRO A 228 1.78 16.97 -26.71
C PRO A 228 1.40 15.53 -27.07
N PRO A 229 0.15 15.25 -27.46
CA PRO A 229 -0.20 13.94 -27.99
C PRO A 229 0.74 13.63 -29.17
N ALA A 230 1.30 12.42 -29.17
CA ALA A 230 2.11 11.95 -30.29
C ALA A 230 1.25 12.00 -31.58
N PRO A 231 1.83 12.38 -32.73
CA PRO A 231 1.13 12.47 -34.00
C PRO A 231 0.59 11.13 -34.49
#